data_AF-A0A516GA05-F1
#
_entry.id   AF-A0A516GA05-F1
#
_cell.length_a   1.000
_cell.length_b   1.000
_cell.length_c   1.000
_cell.angle_alpha   90.00
_cell.angle_beta   90.00
_cell.angle_gamma   90.00
#
_symmetry.space_group_name_H-M   'P 1'
#
loop_
_entity.id
_entity.type
_entity.pdbx_description
1 polymer ?
#
loop_
_entity_poly.entity_id
_entity_poly.type
_entity_poly.pdbx_seq_one_letter_code
_entity_poly.pdbx_strand_id
1 'polypeptide(L)'
;MDRALPGRMIDLIRDGVHPATLKAKGNKAVWSALMKTAISAQLRGWDSMEWQALLDEPKSHLGRQMRLRDGHKPIAKKTVQRTMDNAWDKAWEWRTSRPDAWNKEEVAEEANRRADALQDVIADASRDLTDNERAVVSYAIEETRARGLLRVPMPWRSVQEALGLGERATKNAIRNAERKGLIVLEVAGKASPVEGKRRANLYGLPPATATPSMCRGTRPMGPPAQTYGTPAA
;
A
#
# COMPACT_ATOMS: atom_id res chain seq x y z
N MET A 1 -22.55 9.02 3.43
CA MET A 1 -21.65 7.84 3.37
C MET A 1 -22.55 6.62 3.31
N ASP A 2 -22.31 5.72 2.37
CA ASP A 2 -23.04 4.46 2.29
C ASP A 2 -22.76 3.63 3.55
N ARG A 3 -23.81 3.28 4.29
CA ARG A 3 -23.70 2.49 5.53
C ARG A 3 -23.47 1.02 5.22
N ALA A 4 -23.67 0.54 3.99
CA ALA A 4 -23.46 -0.86 3.65
C ALA A 4 -22.00 -1.30 3.89
N LEU A 5 -21.79 -2.56 4.29
CA LEU A 5 -20.44 -3.15 4.30
C LEU A 5 -19.96 -3.39 2.86
N PRO A 6 -18.66 -3.22 2.56
CA PRO A 6 -18.11 -3.60 1.25
C PRO A 6 -18.39 -5.07 0.94
N GLY A 7 -18.71 -5.39 -0.33
CA GLY A 7 -19.09 -6.75 -0.75
C GLY A 7 -18.12 -7.83 -0.28
N ARG A 8 -16.82 -7.61 -0.41
CA ARG A 8 -15.78 -8.54 0.07
C ARG A 8 -15.80 -8.81 1.59
N MET A 9 -16.30 -7.88 2.40
CA MET A 9 -16.44 -8.07 3.85
C MET A 9 -17.68 -8.88 4.15
N ILE A 10 -18.75 -8.67 3.39
CA ILE A 10 -19.94 -9.53 3.40
C ILE A 10 -19.56 -10.94 2.98
N ASP A 11 -18.79 -11.10 1.90
CA ASP A 11 -18.27 -12.40 1.44
C ASP A 11 -17.38 -13.04 2.50
N LEU A 12 -16.50 -12.28 3.16
CA LEU A 12 -15.67 -12.80 4.24
C LEU A 12 -16.50 -13.28 5.45
N ILE A 13 -17.60 -12.61 5.78
CA ILE A 13 -18.51 -13.04 6.85
C ILE A 13 -19.28 -14.29 6.41
N ARG A 14 -19.80 -14.27 5.19
CA ARG A 14 -20.60 -15.34 4.59
C ARG A 14 -19.80 -16.61 4.38
N ASP A 15 -18.64 -16.53 3.74
CA ASP A 15 -17.83 -17.68 3.32
C ASP A 15 -16.77 -18.06 4.36
N GLY A 16 -16.41 -17.12 5.24
CA GLY A 16 -15.41 -17.34 6.28
C GLY A 16 -13.97 -17.37 5.75
N VAL A 17 -13.06 -17.79 6.62
CA VAL A 17 -11.64 -17.98 6.25
C VAL A 17 -11.49 -19.23 5.40
N HIS A 18 -10.80 -19.09 4.25
CA HIS A 18 -10.51 -20.21 3.35
C HIS A 18 -9.81 -21.39 4.08
N PRO A 19 -10.20 -22.66 3.82
CA PRO A 19 -9.68 -23.83 4.54
C PRO A 19 -8.15 -23.94 4.55
N ALA A 20 -7.48 -23.62 3.45
CA ALA A 20 -6.02 -23.63 3.37
C ALA A 20 -5.37 -22.63 4.35
N THR A 21 -5.96 -21.45 4.52
CA THR A 21 -5.46 -20.45 5.48
C THR A 21 -5.80 -20.84 6.90
N LEU A 22 -6.98 -21.45 7.12
CA LEU A 22 -7.36 -21.99 8.42
C LEU A 22 -6.42 -23.11 8.86
N LYS A 23 -6.02 -24.02 7.96
CA LYS A 23 -5.02 -25.06 8.24
C LYS A 23 -3.65 -24.48 8.61
N ALA A 24 -3.22 -23.42 7.93
CA ALA A 24 -1.91 -22.82 8.15
C ALA A 24 -1.83 -21.94 9.42
N LYS A 25 -2.92 -21.26 9.79
CA LYS A 25 -2.91 -20.21 10.82
C LYS A 25 -3.92 -20.41 11.96
N GLY A 26 -4.84 -21.37 11.82
CA GLY A 26 -5.86 -21.72 12.81
C GLY A 26 -6.68 -20.51 13.27
N ASN A 27 -6.91 -20.44 14.58
CA ASN A 27 -7.72 -19.39 15.21
C ASN A 27 -7.15 -17.97 14.99
N LYS A 28 -5.84 -17.83 14.69
CA LYS A 28 -5.26 -16.51 14.34
C LYS A 28 -5.82 -15.96 13.03
N ALA A 29 -6.15 -16.82 12.06
CA ALA A 29 -6.78 -16.37 10.82
C ALA A 29 -8.22 -15.91 11.04
N VAL A 30 -8.98 -16.65 11.86
CA VAL A 30 -10.34 -16.27 12.26
C VAL A 30 -10.33 -14.93 12.99
N TRP A 31 -9.42 -14.77 13.97
CA TRP A 31 -9.22 -13.49 14.67
C TRP A 31 -8.89 -12.34 13.70
N SER A 32 -7.96 -12.55 12.76
CA SER A 32 -7.61 -11.54 11.78
C SER A 32 -8.80 -11.18 10.86
N ALA A 33 -9.66 -12.14 10.51
CA ALA A 33 -10.86 -11.88 9.73
C ALA A 33 -11.90 -11.09 10.55
N LEU A 34 -12.15 -11.47 11.81
CA LEU A 34 -13.02 -10.72 12.72
C LEU A 34 -12.58 -9.26 12.84
N MET A 35 -11.29 -9.02 13.10
CA MET A 35 -10.71 -7.67 13.16
C MET A 35 -10.97 -6.86 11.88
N LYS A 36 -10.79 -7.45 10.69
CA LYS A 36 -11.03 -6.75 9.41
C LYS A 36 -12.50 -6.36 9.25
N THR A 37 -13.42 -7.26 9.59
CA THR A 37 -14.86 -6.99 9.48
C THR A 37 -15.32 -5.95 10.50
N ALA A 38 -14.81 -6.00 11.74
CA ALA A 38 -15.11 -5.02 12.79
C ALA A 38 -14.59 -3.62 12.42
N ILE A 39 -13.35 -3.51 11.93
CA ILE A 39 -12.79 -2.24 11.45
C ILE A 39 -13.66 -1.67 10.33
N SER A 40 -14.03 -2.50 9.34
CA SER A 40 -14.87 -2.05 8.22
C SER A 40 -16.26 -1.60 8.68
N ALA A 41 -16.87 -2.28 9.65
CA ALA A 41 -18.16 -1.93 10.23
C ALA A 41 -18.08 -0.57 10.95
N GLN A 42 -17.05 -0.38 11.79
CA GLN A 42 -16.83 0.88 12.50
C GLN A 42 -16.60 2.06 11.54
N LEU A 43 -15.85 1.86 10.44
CA LEU A 43 -15.65 2.90 9.42
C LEU A 43 -16.94 3.29 8.70
N ARG A 44 -17.91 2.36 8.59
CA ARG A 44 -19.22 2.58 7.98
C ARG A 44 -20.29 3.04 9.00
N GLY A 45 -19.89 3.31 10.24
CA GLY A 45 -20.78 3.81 11.29
C GLY A 45 -21.74 2.76 11.85
N TRP A 46 -21.39 1.47 11.75
CA TRP A 46 -22.12 0.41 12.45
C TRP A 46 -21.79 0.43 13.93
N ASP A 47 -22.74 -0.02 14.75
CA ASP A 47 -22.49 -0.35 16.14
C ASP A 47 -22.07 -1.81 16.33
N SER A 48 -21.67 -2.16 17.56
CA SER A 48 -21.21 -3.51 17.88
C SER A 48 -22.33 -4.55 17.77
N MET A 49 -23.57 -4.18 18.07
CA MET A 49 -24.71 -5.10 18.06
C MET A 49 -25.09 -5.48 16.62
N GLU A 50 -25.07 -4.52 15.70
CA GLU A 50 -25.32 -4.73 14.27
C GLU A 50 -24.29 -5.67 13.66
N TRP A 51 -23.01 -5.45 13.96
CA TRP A 51 -21.94 -6.32 13.48
C TRP A 51 -22.00 -7.72 14.08
N GLN A 52 -22.31 -7.84 15.38
CA GLN A 52 -22.48 -9.14 16.04
C GLN A 52 -23.70 -9.90 15.50
N ALA A 53 -24.82 -9.22 15.26
CA ALA A 53 -26.01 -9.83 14.67
C ALA A 53 -25.69 -10.45 13.30
N LEU A 54 -24.89 -9.76 12.47
CA LEU A 54 -24.45 -10.26 11.18
C LEU A 54 -23.55 -11.52 11.30
N LEU A 55 -22.72 -11.60 12.35
CA LEU A 55 -21.93 -12.81 12.66
C LEU A 55 -22.77 -13.94 13.27
N ASP A 56 -23.89 -13.61 13.90
CA ASP A 56 -24.85 -14.56 14.47
C ASP A 56 -25.81 -15.17 13.44
N GLU A 57 -25.86 -14.63 12.22
CA GLU A 57 -26.64 -15.21 11.15
C GLU A 57 -26.26 -16.68 10.86
N PRO A 58 -27.24 -17.56 10.62
CA PRO A 58 -26.97 -18.98 10.29
C PRO A 58 -26.06 -19.18 9.08
N LYS A 59 -26.08 -18.21 8.14
CA LYS A 59 -25.29 -18.20 6.90
C LYS A 59 -23.87 -17.68 7.11
N SER A 60 -23.52 -17.16 8.28
CA SER A 60 -22.18 -16.66 8.59
C SER A 60 -21.23 -17.83 8.86
N HIS A 61 -20.45 -18.23 7.86
CA HIS A 61 -19.38 -19.21 8.05
C HIS A 61 -18.28 -18.67 8.95
N LEU A 62 -18.00 -17.35 8.92
CA LEU A 62 -17.03 -16.74 9.84
C LEU A 62 -17.50 -16.86 11.30
N GLY A 63 -18.78 -16.57 11.57
CA GLY A 63 -19.37 -16.77 12.89
C GLY A 63 -19.31 -18.23 13.33
N ARG A 64 -19.60 -19.17 12.41
CA ARG A 64 -19.46 -20.61 12.67
C ARG A 64 -18.02 -21.01 13.01
N GLN A 65 -17.04 -20.52 12.25
CA GLN A 65 -15.62 -20.77 12.50
C GLN A 65 -15.17 -20.21 13.85
N MET A 66 -15.67 -19.04 14.25
CA MET A 66 -15.38 -18.46 15.56
C MET A 66 -15.96 -19.28 16.72
N ARG A 67 -17.11 -19.94 16.53
CA ARG A 67 -17.72 -20.84 17.53
C ARG A 67 -16.98 -22.17 17.67
N LEU A 68 -16.01 -22.44 16.81
CA LEU A 68 -15.25 -23.70 16.77
C LEU A 68 -13.77 -23.45 17.07
N ARG A 69 -13.28 -24.01 18.16
CA ARG A 69 -11.84 -24.11 18.44
C ARG A 69 -11.23 -25.13 17.50
N ASP A 70 -10.16 -24.70 16.81
CA ASP A 70 -9.39 -25.51 15.87
C ASP A 70 -10.27 -26.12 14.74
N GLY A 71 -11.41 -25.47 14.46
CA GLY A 71 -12.36 -25.86 13.42
C GLY A 71 -13.29 -27.03 13.77
N HIS A 72 -13.22 -27.61 14.96
CA HIS A 72 -14.02 -28.80 15.30
C HIS A 72 -14.60 -28.82 16.72
N LYS A 73 -14.03 -28.10 17.71
CA LYS A 73 -14.52 -28.13 19.10
C LYS A 73 -15.41 -26.93 19.41
N PRO A 74 -16.69 -27.11 19.78
CA PRO A 74 -17.55 -26.00 20.18
C PRO A 74 -16.94 -25.19 21.33
N ILE A 75 -17.02 -23.87 21.24
CA ILE A 75 -16.61 -22.94 22.28
C ILE A 75 -17.84 -22.50 23.06
N ALA A 76 -17.70 -22.31 24.37
CA ALA A 76 -18.78 -21.82 25.22
C ALA A 76 -19.29 -20.44 24.73
N LYS A 77 -20.61 -20.24 24.73
CA LYS A 77 -21.25 -18.99 24.26
C LYS A 77 -20.66 -17.73 24.89
N LYS A 78 -20.36 -17.76 26.20
CA LYS A 78 -19.72 -16.64 26.92
C LYS A 78 -18.33 -16.30 26.36
N THR A 79 -17.56 -17.31 25.95
CA THR A 79 -16.24 -17.10 25.36
C THR A 79 -16.36 -16.51 23.96
N VAL A 80 -17.33 -16.98 23.17
CA VAL A 80 -17.62 -16.43 21.83
C VAL A 80 -17.99 -14.95 21.92
N GLN A 81 -18.91 -14.60 22.82
CA GLN A 81 -19.30 -13.20 23.06
C GLN A 81 -18.08 -12.34 23.43
N ARG A 82 -17.29 -12.79 24.42
CA ARG A 82 -16.07 -12.07 24.83
C ARG A 82 -15.08 -11.91 23.68
N THR A 83 -15.00 -12.88 22.75
CA THR A 83 -14.15 -12.78 21.56
C THR A 83 -14.66 -11.71 20.59
N MET A 84 -15.98 -11.62 20.38
CA MET A 84 -16.58 -10.56 19.56
C MET A 84 -16.35 -9.18 20.17
N ASP A 85 -16.63 -9.02 21.48
CA ASP A 85 -16.44 -7.76 22.19
C ASP A 85 -14.97 -7.31 22.11
N ASN A 86 -14.03 -8.22 22.39
CA ASN A 86 -12.60 -7.92 22.31
C ASN A 86 -12.15 -7.60 20.88
N ALA A 87 -12.73 -8.23 19.84
CA ALA A 87 -12.40 -7.90 18.45
C ALA A 87 -12.90 -6.50 18.09
N TRP A 88 -14.09 -6.12 18.57
CA TRP A 88 -14.65 -4.78 18.40
C TRP A 88 -13.79 -3.71 19.08
N ASP A 89 -13.44 -3.93 20.35
CA ASP A 89 -12.60 -3.01 21.12
C ASP A 89 -11.21 -2.86 20.50
N LYS A 90 -10.61 -3.98 20.06
CA LYS A 90 -9.31 -3.94 19.38
C LYS A 90 -9.37 -3.27 18.02
N ALA A 91 -10.47 -3.40 17.29
CA ALA A 91 -10.70 -2.64 16.06
C ALA A 91 -10.77 -1.13 16.34
N TRP A 92 -11.44 -0.74 17.42
CA TRP A 92 -11.55 0.65 17.85
C TRP A 92 -10.19 1.20 18.29
N GLU A 93 -9.45 0.50 19.15
CA GLU A 93 -8.08 0.84 19.54
C GLU A 93 -7.17 0.97 18.32
N TRP A 94 -7.29 0.05 17.36
CA TRP A 94 -6.48 0.11 16.13
C TRP A 94 -6.83 1.33 15.28
N ARG A 95 -8.11 1.67 15.13
CA ARG A 95 -8.58 2.85 14.39
C ARG A 95 -8.11 4.15 15.05
N THR A 96 -8.28 4.25 16.37
CA THR A 96 -7.90 5.44 17.14
C THR A 96 -6.39 5.62 17.23
N SER A 97 -5.62 4.53 17.32
CA SER A 97 -4.15 4.56 17.30
C SER A 97 -3.55 4.71 15.90
N ARG A 98 -4.34 4.54 14.83
CA ARG A 98 -3.92 4.70 13.43
C ARG A 98 -4.99 5.48 12.65
N PRO A 99 -5.06 6.81 12.83
CA PRO A 99 -6.07 7.66 12.21
C PRO A 99 -6.09 7.56 10.67
N ASP A 100 -4.96 7.20 10.05
CA ASP A 100 -4.77 7.12 8.59
C ASP A 100 -4.71 5.67 8.07
N ALA A 101 -5.39 4.72 8.71
CA ALA A 101 -5.40 3.37 8.16
C ALA A 101 -6.46 3.23 7.07
N TRP A 102 -6.16 3.83 5.92
CA TRP A 102 -6.90 3.71 4.68
C TRP A 102 -7.28 2.24 4.45
N ASN A 103 -8.58 2.01 4.23
CA ASN A 103 -9.08 0.72 3.78
C ASN A 103 -8.32 0.31 2.49
N LYS A 104 -7.98 -0.97 2.28
CA LYS A 104 -7.34 -1.45 1.03
C LYS A 104 -8.03 -0.96 -0.26
N GLU A 105 -9.36 -0.83 -0.27
CA GLU A 105 -10.11 -0.19 -1.38
C GLU A 105 -9.75 1.29 -1.50
N GLU A 106 -9.80 2.05 -0.41
CA GLU A 106 -9.44 3.47 -0.40
C GLU A 106 -7.97 3.68 -0.83
N VAL A 107 -7.06 2.80 -0.39
CA VAL A 107 -5.65 2.79 -0.82
C VAL A 107 -5.56 2.58 -2.33
N ALA A 108 -6.33 1.65 -2.89
CA ALA A 108 -6.34 1.38 -4.33
C ALA A 108 -7.00 2.52 -5.12
N GLU A 109 -8.08 3.10 -4.61
CA GLU A 109 -8.75 4.26 -5.21
C GLU A 109 -7.83 5.49 -5.25
N GLU A 110 -7.09 5.76 -4.17
CA GLU A 110 -6.12 6.85 -4.16
C GLU A 110 -4.88 6.54 -5.00
N ALA A 111 -4.42 5.29 -5.02
CA ALA A 111 -3.38 4.86 -5.93
C ALA A 111 -3.78 5.12 -7.39
N ASN A 112 -5.02 4.81 -7.76
CA ASN A 112 -5.58 5.12 -9.08
C ASN A 112 -5.71 6.63 -9.31
N ARG A 113 -6.23 7.39 -8.34
CA ARG A 113 -6.35 8.85 -8.45
C ARG A 113 -5.01 9.53 -8.70
N ARG A 114 -3.96 9.09 -8.00
CA ARG A 114 -2.58 9.60 -8.22
C ARG A 114 -2.01 9.16 -9.56
N ALA A 115 -2.30 7.93 -9.97
CA ALA A 115 -1.91 7.41 -11.29
C ALA A 115 -2.55 8.22 -12.43
N ASP A 116 -3.85 8.54 -12.32
CA ASP A 116 -4.57 9.32 -13.33
C ASP A 116 -4.05 10.76 -13.41
N ALA A 117 -3.88 11.42 -12.26
CA ALA A 117 -3.32 12.77 -12.21
C ALA A 117 -1.92 12.84 -12.83
N LEU A 118 -1.10 11.81 -12.60
CA LEU A 118 0.24 11.75 -13.18
C LEU A 118 0.23 11.36 -14.66
N GLN A 119 -0.72 10.53 -15.10
CA GLN A 119 -0.94 10.18 -16.50
C GLN A 119 -1.23 11.45 -17.32
N ASP A 120 -2.07 12.35 -16.80
CA ASP A 120 -2.36 13.64 -17.46
C ASP A 120 -1.10 14.51 -17.58
N VAL A 121 -0.26 14.54 -16.52
CA VAL A 121 1.00 15.27 -16.53
C VAL A 121 1.99 14.73 -17.58
N ILE A 122 2.08 13.41 -17.75
CA ILE A 122 2.97 12.82 -18.77
C ILE A 122 2.36 12.75 -20.16
N ALA A 123 1.05 12.98 -20.32
CA ALA A 123 0.41 13.14 -21.62
C ALA A 123 0.63 14.56 -22.18
N ASP A 124 0.85 15.55 -21.31
CA ASP A 124 1.16 16.92 -21.69
C ASP A 124 2.55 17.00 -22.38
N ALA A 125 2.52 17.14 -23.71
CA ALA A 125 3.71 17.27 -24.54
C ALA A 125 4.46 18.59 -24.30
N SER A 126 3.82 19.61 -23.70
CA SER A 126 4.46 20.90 -23.38
C SER A 126 5.40 20.81 -22.18
N ARG A 127 5.36 19.71 -21.42
CA ARG A 127 6.24 19.48 -20.27
C ARG A 127 7.64 19.09 -20.74
N ASP A 128 8.64 19.68 -20.11
CA ASP A 128 10.06 19.33 -20.28
C ASP A 128 10.35 17.96 -19.64
N LEU A 129 9.98 16.89 -20.34
CA LEU A 129 10.19 15.50 -19.97
C LEU A 129 10.78 14.74 -21.15
N THR A 130 11.87 14.03 -20.88
CA THR A 130 12.46 13.12 -21.88
C THR A 130 11.62 11.87 -22.06
N ASP A 131 11.73 11.20 -23.20
CA ASP A 131 11.00 9.94 -23.47
C ASP A 131 11.30 8.87 -22.43
N ASN A 132 12.55 8.77 -21.97
CA ASN A 132 12.96 7.84 -20.92
C ASN A 132 12.29 8.15 -19.57
N GLU A 133 12.14 9.44 -19.25
CA GLU A 133 11.43 9.86 -18.02
C GLU A 133 9.93 9.53 -18.12
N ARG A 134 9.29 9.80 -19.27
CA ARG A 134 7.89 9.44 -19.52
C ARG A 134 7.68 7.92 -19.44
N ALA A 135 8.60 7.13 -19.99
CA ALA A 135 8.55 5.67 -19.94
C ALA A 135 8.67 5.12 -18.51
N VAL A 136 9.61 5.64 -17.71
CA VAL A 136 9.77 5.24 -16.30
C VAL A 136 8.55 5.60 -15.46
N VAL A 137 7.97 6.78 -15.67
CA VAL A 137 6.76 7.20 -14.96
C VAL A 137 5.55 6.36 -15.38
N SER A 138 5.41 6.07 -16.68
CA SER A 138 4.36 5.17 -17.19
C SER A 138 4.45 3.78 -16.55
N TYR A 139 5.65 3.22 -16.45
CA TYR A 139 5.88 1.95 -15.74
C TYR A 139 5.47 2.02 -14.26
N ALA A 140 5.79 3.12 -13.56
CA ALA A 140 5.39 3.31 -12.17
C ALA A 140 3.85 3.42 -12.01
N ILE A 141 3.17 4.08 -12.95
CA ILE A 141 1.71 4.17 -13.03
C ILE A 141 1.09 2.78 -13.20
N GLU A 142 1.61 1.98 -14.13
CA GLU A 142 1.14 0.63 -14.39
C GLU A 142 1.33 -0.30 -13.19
N GLU A 143 2.50 -0.31 -12.56
CA GLU A 143 2.74 -1.08 -11.34
C GLU A 143 1.82 -0.64 -10.19
N THR A 144 1.55 0.67 -10.08
CA THR A 144 0.64 1.24 -9.07
C THR A 144 -0.78 0.75 -9.27
N ARG A 145 -1.28 0.81 -10.51
CA ARG A 145 -2.62 0.30 -10.88
C ARG A 145 -2.72 -1.22 -10.70
N ALA A 146 -1.70 -1.97 -11.14
CA ALA A 146 -1.69 -3.43 -11.07
C ALA A 146 -1.73 -3.94 -9.62
N ARG A 147 -1.03 -3.26 -8.70
CA ARG A 147 -0.94 -3.69 -7.29
C ARG A 147 -1.98 -3.04 -6.39
N GLY A 148 -2.54 -1.89 -6.77
CA GLY A 148 -3.43 -1.08 -5.93
C GLY A 148 -2.74 -0.62 -4.64
N LEU A 149 -1.45 -0.27 -4.72
CA LEU A 149 -0.64 0.17 -3.58
C LEU A 149 -0.11 1.57 -3.83
N LEU A 150 -0.14 2.42 -2.81
CA LEU A 150 0.48 3.75 -2.86
C LEU A 150 2.01 3.70 -2.97
N ARG A 151 2.61 2.55 -2.64
CA ARG A 151 4.06 2.30 -2.70
C ARG A 151 4.31 1.05 -3.51
N VAL A 152 5.03 1.18 -4.61
CA VAL A 152 5.38 0.07 -5.49
C VAL A 152 6.88 -0.19 -5.48
N PRO A 153 7.30 -1.47 -5.46
CA PRO A 153 8.70 -1.80 -5.62
C PRO A 153 9.10 -1.54 -7.07
N MET A 154 10.19 -0.78 -7.28
CA MET A 154 10.78 -0.59 -8.60
C MET A 154 12.24 -1.04 -8.62
N PRO A 155 12.51 -2.35 -8.70
CA PRO A 155 13.86 -2.86 -8.90
C PRO A 155 14.39 -2.36 -10.25
N TRP A 156 15.54 -1.69 -10.25
CA TRP A 156 16.08 -1.09 -11.49
C TRP A 156 16.27 -2.10 -12.63
N ARG A 157 16.57 -3.38 -12.32
CA ARG A 157 16.69 -4.45 -13.33
C ARG A 157 15.35 -4.76 -14.01
N SER A 158 14.26 -4.79 -13.24
CA SER A 158 12.91 -5.01 -13.78
C SER A 158 12.47 -3.84 -14.65
N VAL A 159 12.78 -2.60 -14.23
CA VAL A 159 12.53 -1.40 -15.05
C VAL A 159 13.34 -1.44 -16.34
N GLN A 160 14.61 -1.87 -16.25
CA GLN A 160 15.50 -1.99 -17.41
C GLN A 160 14.95 -2.99 -18.43
N GLU A 161 14.54 -4.17 -17.97
CA GLU A 161 13.96 -5.24 -18.78
C GLU A 161 12.64 -4.80 -19.42
N ALA A 162 11.76 -4.18 -18.65
CA ALA A 162 10.46 -3.71 -19.13
C ALA A 162 10.58 -2.60 -20.19
N LEU A 163 11.58 -1.72 -20.07
CA LEU A 163 11.72 -0.55 -20.95
C LEU A 163 12.80 -0.72 -22.04
N GLY A 164 13.56 -1.81 -22.03
CA GLY A 164 14.66 -2.04 -22.97
C GLY A 164 15.81 -1.03 -22.86
N LEU A 165 15.92 -0.31 -21.74
CA LEU A 165 16.90 0.76 -21.55
C LEU A 165 18.26 0.20 -21.11
N GLY A 166 19.34 0.96 -21.33
CA GLY A 166 20.63 0.67 -20.70
C GLY A 166 20.60 0.92 -19.19
N GLU A 167 21.50 0.28 -18.42
CA GLU A 167 21.57 0.46 -16.96
C GLU A 167 21.74 1.93 -16.57
N ARG A 168 22.68 2.64 -17.22
CA ARG A 168 22.95 4.06 -16.96
C ARG A 168 21.75 4.94 -17.32
N ALA A 169 21.08 4.66 -18.44
CA ALA A 169 19.89 5.39 -18.88
C ALA A 169 18.74 5.20 -17.88
N THR A 170 18.48 3.97 -17.45
CA THR A 170 17.44 3.61 -16.46
C THR A 170 17.66 4.35 -15.14
N LYS A 171 18.89 4.27 -14.59
CA LYS A 171 19.23 4.93 -13.32
C LYS A 171 19.10 6.45 -13.40
N ASN A 172 19.49 7.05 -14.54
CA ASN A 172 19.36 8.49 -14.74
C ASN A 172 17.89 8.91 -14.89
N ALA A 173 17.09 8.15 -15.63
CA ALA A 173 15.66 8.42 -15.81
C ALA A 173 14.90 8.36 -14.48
N ILE A 174 15.13 7.32 -13.67
CA ILE A 174 14.55 7.22 -12.31
C ILE A 174 14.97 8.42 -11.45
N ARG A 175 16.26 8.75 -11.41
CA ARG A 175 16.78 9.88 -10.61
C ARG A 175 16.23 11.23 -11.07
N ASN A 176 16.05 11.43 -12.37
CA ASN A 176 15.49 12.67 -12.89
C ASN A 176 13.98 12.76 -12.61
N ALA A 177 13.24 11.67 -12.78
CA ALA A 177 11.82 11.60 -12.42
C ALA A 177 11.62 11.89 -10.93
N GLU A 178 12.48 11.35 -10.08
CA GLU A 178 12.51 11.64 -8.64
C GLU A 178 12.78 13.13 -8.37
N ARG A 179 13.80 13.70 -9.02
CA ARG A 179 14.16 15.12 -8.86
C ARG A 179 13.06 16.08 -9.31
N LYS A 180 12.32 15.71 -10.36
CA LYS A 180 11.16 16.47 -10.88
C LYS A 180 9.88 16.23 -10.06
N GLY A 181 9.94 15.39 -9.02
CA GLY A 181 8.80 15.06 -8.16
C GLY A 181 7.72 14.21 -8.83
N LEU A 182 8.04 13.52 -9.93
CA LEU A 182 7.09 12.64 -10.64
C LEU A 182 6.93 11.29 -9.94
N ILE A 183 7.98 10.86 -9.23
CA ILE A 183 7.98 9.71 -8.33
C ILE A 183 8.69 10.12 -7.05
N VAL A 184 8.31 9.53 -5.92
CA VAL A 184 8.90 9.85 -4.62
C VAL A 184 9.46 8.58 -4.00
N LEU A 185 10.75 8.58 -3.63
CA LEU A 185 11.32 7.50 -2.85
C LEU A 185 10.77 7.55 -1.43
N GLU A 186 9.82 6.67 -1.11
CA GLU A 186 9.23 6.62 0.23
C GLU A 186 9.99 5.68 1.17
N VAL A 187 10.53 4.58 0.65
CA VAL A 187 11.31 3.64 1.44
C VAL A 187 12.55 3.23 0.68
N ALA A 188 13.71 3.55 1.24
CA ALA A 188 14.99 3.09 0.72
C ALA A 188 15.11 1.55 0.84
N GLY A 189 15.56 0.93 -0.24
CA GLY A 189 15.88 -0.48 -0.29
C GLY A 189 17.06 -0.82 0.62
N LYS A 190 17.24 -2.12 0.87
CA LYS A 190 18.35 -2.64 1.67
C LYS A 190 19.17 -3.61 0.83
N ALA A 191 20.45 -3.28 0.66
CA ALA A 191 21.42 -4.19 0.10
C ALA A 191 21.68 -5.34 1.08
N SER A 192 21.78 -6.56 0.56
CA SER A 192 22.18 -7.73 1.34
C SER A 192 22.98 -8.68 0.45
N PRO A 193 24.07 -9.27 0.94
CA PRO A 193 24.81 -10.29 0.20
C PRO A 193 24.00 -11.59 0.09
N VAL A 194 23.04 -11.83 0.99
CA VAL A 194 22.20 -13.04 1.01
C VAL A 194 21.05 -12.89 0.03
N GLU A 195 20.92 -13.86 -0.87
CA GLU A 195 19.82 -13.96 -1.82
C GLU A 195 18.46 -13.99 -1.09
N GLY A 196 17.46 -13.28 -1.61
CA GLY A 196 16.14 -13.13 -0.98
C GLY A 196 16.06 -12.15 0.21
N LYS A 197 17.20 -11.69 0.78
CA LYS A 197 17.20 -10.65 1.83
C LYS A 197 17.34 -9.22 1.30
N ARG A 198 17.61 -9.07 -0.01
CA ARG A 198 17.65 -7.77 -0.69
C ARG A 198 16.23 -7.19 -0.75
N ARG A 199 16.10 -5.91 -0.41
CA ARG A 199 14.83 -5.16 -0.55
C ARG A 199 15.01 -4.09 -1.60
N ALA A 200 14.09 -4.04 -2.57
CA ALA A 200 14.03 -2.95 -3.55
C ALA A 200 13.59 -1.64 -2.88
N ASN A 201 13.92 -0.53 -3.54
CA ASN A 201 13.33 0.77 -3.22
C ASN A 201 11.83 0.72 -3.46
N LEU A 202 11.05 1.29 -2.54
CA LEU A 202 9.62 1.51 -2.74
C LEU A 202 9.39 2.97 -3.11
N TYR A 203 8.81 3.17 -4.28
CA TYR A 203 8.44 4.48 -4.78
C TYR A 203 6.94 4.69 -4.67
N GLY A 204 6.53 5.90 -4.33
CA GLY A 204 5.14 6.34 -4.38
C GLY A 204 4.92 7.38 -5.47
N LEU A 205 3.69 7.45 -5.96
CA LEU A 205 3.26 8.56 -6.80
C LEU A 205 2.93 9.77 -5.90
N PRO A 206 3.26 11.00 -6.33
CA PRO A 206 2.92 12.20 -5.57
C PRO A 206 1.39 12.29 -5.38
N PRO A 207 0.91 12.92 -4.30
CA PRO A 207 -0.53 13.17 -4.15
C PRO A 207 -1.04 14.02 -5.33
N ALA A 208 -2.27 13.77 -5.76
CA ALA A 208 -2.85 14.43 -6.95
C ALA A 208 -2.88 15.97 -6.84
N THR A 209 -2.84 16.51 -5.61
CA THR A 209 -2.79 17.94 -5.32
C THR A 209 -1.38 18.54 -5.35
N ALA A 210 -0.33 17.71 -5.34
CA ALA A 210 1.03 18.18 -5.45
C ALA A 210 1.35 18.44 -6.92
N THR A 211 1.54 19.70 -7.27
CA THR A 211 2.16 20.06 -8.55
C THR A 211 3.61 19.56 -8.53
N PRO A 212 4.04 18.70 -9.45
CA PRO A 212 5.44 18.28 -9.52
C PRO A 212 6.31 19.54 -9.61
N SER A 213 7.26 19.70 -8.69
CA SER A 213 8.14 20.86 -8.72
C SER A 213 9.06 20.72 -9.93
N MET A 214 8.70 21.41 -11.01
CA MET A 214 9.66 21.72 -12.05
C MET A 214 10.66 22.66 -11.42
N CYS A 215 11.78 22.13 -10.92
CA CYS A 215 12.89 22.94 -10.45
C CYS A 215 13.35 23.87 -11.58
N ARG A 216 12.82 25.10 -11.58
CA ARG A 216 13.36 26.24 -12.29
C ARG A 216 14.52 26.76 -11.45
N GLY A 217 15.71 26.80 -12.02
CA GLY A 217 16.86 27.50 -11.44
C GLY A 217 18.07 26.60 -11.22
N THR A 218 18.98 26.66 -12.19
CA THR A 218 20.43 26.59 -11.95
C THR A 218 20.79 27.14 -10.58
N ARG A 219 21.26 26.29 -9.68
CA ARG A 219 22.04 26.76 -8.53
C ARG A 219 23.24 27.52 -9.10
N PRO A 220 23.54 28.76 -8.67
CA PRO A 220 24.80 29.38 -9.04
C PRO A 220 25.91 28.48 -8.51
N MET A 221 26.66 27.88 -9.44
CA MET A 221 27.93 27.23 -9.11
C MET A 221 28.80 28.33 -8.51
N GLY A 222 29.05 28.28 -7.21
CA GLY A 222 30.10 29.08 -6.59
C GLY A 222 31.42 28.83 -7.34
N PRO A 223 32.31 29.84 -7.41
CA PRO A 223 33.53 29.74 -8.20
C PRO A 223 34.34 28.51 -7.76
N PRO A 224 35.00 27.80 -8.71
CA PRO A 224 35.81 26.64 -8.40
C PRO A 224 36.89 27.02 -7.39
N ALA A 225 37.06 26.19 -6.37
CA ALA A 225 38.07 26.36 -5.33
C ALA A 225 39.46 26.53 -5.97
N GLN A 226 40.12 27.65 -5.67
CA GLN A 226 41.54 27.85 -6.01
C GLN A 226 42.36 26.79 -5.27
N THR A 227 43.05 25.94 -6.03
CA THR A 227 44.11 25.08 -5.50
C THR A 227 45.27 25.96 -5.05
N TYR A 228 45.47 26.10 -3.74
CA TYR A 228 46.72 26.62 -3.20
C TYR A 228 47.81 25.56 -3.41
N GLY A 229 48.66 25.80 -4.41
CA GLY A 229 49.91 25.05 -4.56
C GLY A 229 50.84 25.38 -3.40
N THR A 230 51.31 24.37 -2.69
CA THR A 230 52.42 24.47 -1.74
C THR A 230 53.70 24.76 -2.53
N PRO A 231 54.43 25.86 -2.26
CA PRO A 231 55.73 26.06 -2.89
C PRO A 231 56.73 25.03 -2.33
N ALA A 232 57.42 24.34 -3.23
CA ALA A 232 58.56 23.51 -2.86
C ALA A 232 59.74 24.40 -2.46
N ALA A 233 60.41 24.03 -1.36
CA ALA A 233 61.68 24.59 -0.92
C ALA A 233 62.86 24.00 -1.71
#